data_AF-U2N0M7-F1
#
_entry.id   AF-U2N0M7-F1
#
_cell.length_a   1.000
_cell.length_b   1.000
_cell.length_c   1.000
_cell.angle_alpha   90.00
_cell.angle_beta   90.00
_cell.angle_gamma   90.00
#
_symmetry.space_group_name_H-M   'P 1'
#
loop_
_entity.id
_entity.type
_entity.pdbx_description
1 polymer ?
#
loop_
_entity_poly.entity_id
_entity_poly.type
_entity_poly.pdbx_seq_one_letter_code
_entity_poly.pdbx_strand_id
1 'polypeptide(L)'
;MYAIVMYLFLIMFMSVSLLWYLIHEKDKAVIPVALGGALSAIVFCAFKAFFSFSYRTPRAGFFVNYAYILLAYTLIPVAAVYLIFLVISKDDNAFLAKSYFPLLCAFFSVYLPYTVLAGSRSAYSAFELFCKPVLYTAMLASSAVCVSFLYRTSADEKRLRTLLATLIGFLFVPSAIETAWFVGFSFFAWLPFFVLYVFFSACGAVRFLHGDFPEKTVSIFLPKKSSVTTIVGGDLCVRFGRHRK
;
A
#
# COMPACT_ATOMS: atom_id res chain seq x y z
N MET A 1 -15.98 14.31 -22.37
CA MET A 1 -16.10 14.56 -20.92
C MET A 1 -15.76 13.33 -20.08
N TYR A 2 -16.39 12.16 -20.31
CA TYR A 2 -16.09 10.93 -19.56
C TYR A 2 -14.61 10.48 -19.59
N ALA A 3 -13.97 10.48 -20.77
CA ALA A 3 -12.56 10.10 -20.88
C ALA A 3 -11.63 10.98 -20.02
N ILE A 4 -11.89 12.30 -19.96
CA ILE A 4 -11.11 13.24 -19.15
C ILE A 4 -11.23 12.89 -17.66
N VAL A 5 -12.44 12.56 -17.20
CA VAL A 5 -12.67 12.14 -15.81
C VAL A 5 -11.90 10.86 -15.48
N MET A 6 -11.84 9.89 -16.40
CA MET A 6 -11.11 8.64 -16.18
C MET A 6 -9.59 8.86 -16.06
N TYR A 7 -9.00 9.72 -16.90
CA TYR A 7 -7.57 10.07 -16.79
C TYR A 7 -7.28 10.89 -15.54
N LEU A 8 -8.17 11.82 -15.17
CA LEU A 8 -8.04 12.58 -13.93
C LEU A 8 -8.07 11.65 -12.71
N PHE A 9 -8.91 10.61 -12.71
CA PHE A 9 -8.92 9.63 -11.62
C PHE A 9 -7.56 8.94 -11.48
N LEU A 10 -6.98 8.45 -12.58
CA LEU A 10 -5.66 7.82 -12.58
C LEU A 10 -4.57 8.72 -11.98
N ILE A 11 -4.57 10.01 -12.37
CA ILE A 11 -3.54 10.98 -11.94
C ILE A 11 -3.77 11.46 -10.51
N MET A 12 -5.02 11.72 -10.14
CA MET A 12 -5.35 12.40 -8.88
C MET A 12 -5.51 11.44 -7.71
N PHE A 13 -5.92 10.19 -7.91
CA PHE A 13 -6.30 9.30 -6.81
C PHE A 13 -5.19 9.07 -5.77
N MET A 14 -3.98 8.72 -6.24
CA MET A 14 -2.82 8.54 -5.36
C MET A 14 -2.36 9.86 -4.74
N SER A 15 -2.34 10.93 -5.53
CA SER A 15 -1.95 12.26 -5.07
C SER A 15 -2.85 12.78 -3.95
N VAL A 16 -4.17 12.59 -4.08
CA VAL A 16 -5.16 12.93 -3.05
C VAL A 16 -5.01 12.04 -1.82
N SER A 17 -4.74 10.74 -2.00
CA SER A 17 -4.48 9.81 -0.89
C SER A 17 -3.23 10.21 -0.08
N LEU A 18 -2.18 10.64 -0.77
CA LEU A 18 -0.96 11.19 -0.15
C LEU A 18 -1.25 12.50 0.60
N LEU A 19 -1.97 13.44 -0.02
CA LEU A 19 -2.35 14.70 0.63
C LEU A 19 -3.17 14.46 1.90
N TRP A 20 -4.14 13.55 1.83
CA TRP A 20 -4.93 13.13 2.98
C TRP A 20 -4.04 12.62 4.13
N TYR A 21 -3.06 11.77 3.81
CA TYR A 21 -2.08 11.27 4.79
C TYR A 21 -1.23 12.42 5.39
N LEU A 22 -0.68 13.31 4.57
CA LEU A 22 0.18 14.42 5.00
C LEU A 22 -0.55 15.45 5.89
N ILE A 23 -1.86 15.63 5.69
CA ILE A 23 -2.69 16.50 6.53
C ILE A 23 -2.85 15.92 7.94
N HIS A 24 -3.06 14.60 8.04
CA HIS A 24 -3.26 13.90 9.31
C HIS A 24 -1.95 13.59 10.04
N GLU A 25 -0.83 13.55 9.32
CA GLU A 25 0.48 13.30 9.89
C GLU A 25 0.97 14.52 10.70
N LYS A 26 1.30 14.28 11.98
CA LYS A 26 1.74 15.32 12.92
C LYS A 26 3.16 15.80 12.61
N ASP A 27 3.97 14.93 12.07
CA ASP A 27 5.37 15.18 11.79
C ASP A 27 5.54 15.69 10.36
N LYS A 28 5.98 16.94 10.22
CA LYS A 28 6.12 17.59 8.92
C LYS A 28 7.44 17.25 8.22
N ALA A 29 8.34 16.51 8.87
CA ALA A 29 9.57 16.01 8.24
C ALA A 29 9.30 14.98 7.14
N VAL A 30 8.09 14.42 7.05
CA VAL A 30 7.69 13.51 5.96
C VAL A 30 7.37 14.25 4.64
N ILE A 31 7.17 15.58 4.66
CA ILE A 31 6.90 16.37 3.45
C ILE A 31 8.09 16.36 2.48
N PRO A 32 9.33 16.69 2.90
CA PRO A 32 10.49 16.61 2.00
C PRO A 32 10.73 15.18 1.50
N VAL A 33 10.39 14.16 2.30
CA VAL A 33 10.44 12.76 1.86
C VAL A 33 9.47 12.50 0.71
N ALA A 34 8.23 12.98 0.80
CA ALA A 34 7.26 12.87 -0.29
C ALA A 34 7.74 13.60 -1.55
N LEU A 35 8.32 14.79 -1.42
CA LEU A 35 8.93 15.50 -2.56
C LEU A 35 10.09 14.70 -3.17
N GLY A 36 10.96 14.10 -2.35
CA GLY A 36 12.02 13.20 -2.81
C GLY A 36 11.48 11.99 -3.57
N GLY A 37 10.39 11.40 -3.09
CA GLY A 37 9.67 10.31 -3.77
C GLY A 37 9.18 10.73 -5.16
N ALA A 38 8.50 11.87 -5.26
CA ALA A 38 8.02 12.40 -6.55
C ALA A 38 9.16 12.73 -7.52
N LEU A 39 10.24 13.36 -7.04
CA LEU A 39 11.42 13.66 -7.85
C LEU A 39 12.11 12.38 -8.34
N SER A 40 12.24 11.37 -7.47
CA SER A 40 12.81 10.08 -7.84
C SER A 40 11.98 9.37 -8.91
N ALA A 41 10.65 9.55 -8.91
CA ALA A 41 9.79 9.03 -9.96
C ALA A 41 10.00 9.72 -11.30
N ILE A 42 10.17 11.05 -11.32
CA ILE A 42 10.46 11.78 -12.55
C ILE A 42 11.76 11.26 -13.17
N VAL A 43 12.81 11.10 -12.37
CA VAL A 43 14.10 10.57 -12.82
C VAL A 43 13.96 9.13 -13.31
N PHE A 44 13.27 8.26 -12.56
CA PHE A 44 13.05 6.87 -12.93
C PHE A 44 12.24 6.74 -14.23
N CYS A 45 11.19 7.54 -14.40
CA CYS A 45 10.39 7.61 -15.62
C CYS A 45 11.21 8.14 -16.81
N ALA A 46 12.06 9.15 -16.60
CA ALA A 46 12.96 9.64 -17.64
C ALA A 46 13.93 8.54 -18.10
N PHE A 47 14.60 7.85 -17.17
CA PHE A 47 15.43 6.68 -17.50
C PHE A 47 14.64 5.61 -18.25
N LYS A 48 13.44 5.27 -17.77
CA LYS A 48 12.58 4.30 -18.44
C LYS A 48 12.19 4.73 -19.86
N ALA A 49 11.96 6.02 -20.09
CA ALA A 49 11.70 6.57 -21.42
C ALA A 49 12.89 6.38 -22.36
N PHE A 50 14.12 6.66 -21.89
CA PHE A 50 15.34 6.50 -22.68
C PHE A 50 15.61 5.03 -23.07
N PHE A 51 15.28 4.08 -22.20
CA PHE A 51 15.48 2.65 -22.45
C PHE A 51 14.26 1.93 -23.06
N SER A 52 13.18 2.66 -23.39
CA SER A 52 11.93 2.09 -23.91
C SER A 52 12.02 1.48 -25.32
N PHE A 53 13.21 1.50 -25.94
CA PHE A 53 13.49 0.80 -27.21
C PHE A 53 13.41 -0.74 -27.11
N SER A 54 13.31 -1.32 -25.90
CA SER A 54 13.05 -2.75 -25.72
C SER A 54 11.55 -3.06 -25.68
N TYR A 55 10.94 -3.23 -26.85
CA TYR A 55 9.57 -3.71 -26.98
C TYR A 55 9.44 -5.14 -26.46
N ARG A 56 8.75 -5.34 -25.34
CA ARG A 56 8.35 -6.68 -24.90
C ARG A 56 7.14 -7.14 -25.70
N THR A 57 7.27 -8.24 -26.42
CA THR A 57 6.13 -8.99 -26.95
C THR A 57 5.44 -9.75 -25.82
N PRO A 58 4.11 -9.56 -25.61
CA PRO A 58 3.35 -10.33 -24.63
C PRO A 58 3.51 -11.83 -24.90
N ARG A 59 3.87 -12.61 -23.87
CA ARG A 59 3.93 -14.07 -23.95
C ARG A 59 2.62 -14.65 -23.42
N ALA A 60 2.16 -15.77 -23.98
CA ALA A 60 0.84 -16.36 -23.68
C ALA A 60 0.68 -16.92 -22.24
N GLY A 61 1.75 -17.04 -21.46
CA GLY A 61 1.71 -17.67 -20.14
C GLY A 61 1.42 -16.71 -18.99
N PHE A 62 0.50 -17.10 -18.09
CA PHE A 62 0.19 -16.36 -16.84
C PHE A 62 1.45 -16.09 -16.01
N PHE A 63 2.24 -17.11 -15.69
CA PHE A 63 3.42 -16.98 -14.81
C PHE A 63 4.47 -16.02 -15.36
N VAL A 64 4.66 -15.95 -16.68
CA VAL A 64 5.67 -15.08 -17.30
C VAL A 64 5.23 -13.62 -17.28
N ASN A 65 3.93 -13.37 -17.36
CA ASN A 65 3.37 -12.03 -17.20
C ASN A 65 3.32 -11.65 -15.71
N TYR A 66 2.98 -12.57 -14.83
CA TYR A 66 3.02 -12.39 -13.38
C TYR A 66 4.40 -12.01 -12.88
N ALA A 67 5.42 -12.81 -13.20
CA ALA A 67 6.80 -12.54 -12.78
C ALA A 67 7.27 -11.18 -13.30
N TYR A 68 6.86 -10.78 -14.50
CA TYR A 68 7.23 -9.50 -15.08
C TYR A 68 6.51 -8.32 -14.41
N ILE A 69 5.21 -8.40 -14.19
CA ILE A 69 4.44 -7.36 -13.49
C ILE A 69 4.97 -7.23 -12.05
N LEU A 70 5.20 -8.37 -11.38
CA LEU A 70 5.75 -8.41 -10.04
C LEU A 70 7.16 -7.80 -9.96
N LEU A 71 8.07 -8.16 -10.85
CA LEU A 71 9.44 -7.66 -10.78
C LEU A 71 9.53 -6.22 -11.33
N ALA A 72 9.10 -6.00 -12.56
CA ALA A 72 9.35 -4.75 -13.28
C ALA A 72 8.42 -3.60 -12.87
N TYR A 73 7.19 -3.88 -12.42
CA TYR A 73 6.21 -2.83 -12.07
C TYR A 73 6.02 -2.62 -10.58
N THR A 74 6.31 -3.61 -9.73
CA THR A 74 6.18 -3.50 -8.27
C THR A 74 7.51 -3.59 -7.54
N LEU A 75 8.20 -4.73 -7.55
CA LEU A 75 9.38 -4.96 -6.70
C LEU A 75 10.59 -4.10 -7.05
N ILE A 76 10.99 -4.01 -8.33
CA ILE A 76 12.15 -3.23 -8.75
C ILE A 76 11.94 -1.74 -8.46
N PRO A 77 10.81 -1.10 -8.84
CA PRO A 77 10.58 0.30 -8.50
C PRO A 77 10.55 0.56 -6.98
N VAL A 78 9.87 -0.28 -6.21
CA VAL A 78 9.83 -0.16 -4.73
C VAL A 78 11.24 -0.27 -4.14
N ALA A 79 12.00 -1.29 -4.54
CA ALA A 79 13.34 -1.53 -4.04
C ALA A 79 14.30 -0.41 -4.44
N ALA A 80 14.26 0.06 -5.68
CA ALA A 80 15.14 1.12 -6.17
C ALA A 80 14.95 2.42 -5.36
N VAL A 81 13.71 2.86 -5.19
CA VAL A 81 13.39 4.11 -4.48
C VAL A 81 13.72 3.98 -2.99
N TYR A 82 13.37 2.86 -2.37
CA TYR A 82 13.61 2.67 -0.95
C TYR A 82 15.10 2.50 -0.64
N LEU A 83 15.89 1.82 -1.49
CA LEU A 83 17.34 1.71 -1.33
C LEU A 83 18.03 3.07 -1.47
N ILE A 84 17.65 3.88 -2.47
CA ILE A 84 18.16 5.25 -2.61
C ILE A 84 17.85 6.06 -1.35
N PHE A 85 16.62 5.96 -0.86
CA PHE A 85 16.21 6.63 0.37
C PHE A 85 17.02 6.16 1.59
N LEU A 86 17.26 4.85 1.76
CA LEU A 86 18.09 4.31 2.85
C LEU A 86 19.54 4.80 2.82
N VAL A 87 20.10 5.00 1.63
CA VAL A 87 21.49 5.50 1.48
C VAL A 87 21.57 7.00 1.81
N ILE A 88 20.53 7.76 1.49
CA ILE A 88 20.49 9.22 1.68
C ILE A 88 20.04 9.59 3.10
N SER A 89 18.94 9.00 3.56
CA SER A 89 18.35 9.19 4.89
C SER A 89 19.16 8.35 5.86
N LYS A 90 20.26 8.93 6.36
CA LYS A 90 21.06 8.39 7.48
C LYS A 90 20.32 8.56 8.82
N ASP A 91 19.00 8.42 8.80
CA ASP A 91 18.10 8.69 9.93
C ASP A 91 17.74 7.40 10.68
N ASP A 92 17.04 7.56 11.79
CA ASP A 92 16.61 6.44 12.63
C ASP A 92 15.65 5.49 11.90
N ASN A 93 15.73 4.20 12.25
CA ASN A 93 14.83 3.15 11.76
C ASN A 93 13.33 3.47 11.97
N ALA A 94 13.00 4.25 13.01
CA ALA A 94 11.64 4.74 13.26
C ALA A 94 11.16 5.68 12.15
N PHE A 95 12.03 6.61 11.73
CA PHE A 95 11.75 7.57 10.69
C PHE A 95 11.67 6.89 9.32
N LEU A 96 12.53 5.89 9.07
CA LEU A 96 12.51 5.09 7.85
C LEU A 96 11.20 4.28 7.68
N ALA A 97 10.70 3.70 8.77
CA ALA A 97 9.43 2.97 8.75
C ALA A 97 8.23 3.91 8.52
N LYS A 98 8.25 5.08 9.15
CA LYS A 98 7.21 6.11 9.00
C LYS A 98 7.20 6.75 7.62
N SER A 99 8.38 6.94 7.04
CA SER A 99 8.60 7.54 5.72
C SER A 99 8.23 6.62 4.56
N TYR A 100 8.06 5.32 4.81
CA TYR A 100 7.76 4.31 3.78
C TYR A 100 6.52 4.65 2.93
N PHE A 101 5.39 4.95 3.59
CA PHE A 101 4.15 5.29 2.89
C PHE A 101 4.26 6.59 2.07
N PRO A 102 4.62 7.75 2.65
CA PRO A 102 4.66 9.01 1.89
C PRO A 102 5.69 8.98 0.76
N LEU A 103 6.84 8.31 0.95
CA LEU A 103 7.86 8.15 -0.09
C LEU A 103 7.31 7.36 -1.30
N LEU A 104 6.82 6.15 -1.05
CA LEU A 104 6.38 5.26 -2.14
C LEU A 104 5.08 5.77 -2.77
N CYS A 105 4.15 6.32 -1.99
CA CYS A 105 2.91 6.87 -2.53
C CYS A 105 3.18 8.07 -3.44
N ALA A 106 4.12 8.95 -3.07
CA ALA A 106 4.56 10.05 -3.94
C ALA A 106 5.32 9.57 -5.19
N PHE A 107 6.08 8.49 -5.07
CA PHE A 107 6.72 7.89 -6.24
C PHE A 107 5.68 7.31 -7.22
N PHE A 108 4.76 6.48 -6.71
CA PHE A 108 3.75 5.81 -7.52
C PHE A 108 2.70 6.76 -8.09
N SER A 109 2.44 7.91 -7.46
CA SER A 109 1.53 8.93 -8.03
C SER A 109 2.02 9.50 -9.36
N VAL A 110 3.33 9.49 -9.61
CA VAL A 110 3.93 9.92 -10.89
C VAL A 110 4.25 8.71 -11.77
N TYR A 111 4.84 7.66 -11.20
CA TYR A 111 5.25 6.46 -11.93
C TYR A 111 4.06 5.72 -12.54
N LEU A 112 2.97 5.53 -11.78
CA LEU A 112 1.84 4.73 -12.25
C LEU A 112 1.15 5.37 -13.45
N PRO A 113 0.74 6.66 -13.43
CA PRO A 113 0.16 7.30 -14.61
C PRO A 113 1.09 7.27 -15.81
N TYR A 114 2.40 7.52 -15.62
CA TYR A 114 3.38 7.44 -16.70
C TYR A 114 3.39 6.04 -17.32
N THR A 115 3.42 4.97 -16.53
CA THR A 115 3.46 3.60 -17.07
C THR A 115 2.20 3.20 -17.82
N VAL A 116 1.02 3.69 -17.40
CA VAL A 116 -0.24 3.43 -18.08
C VAL A 116 -0.29 4.21 -19.39
N LEU A 117 0.02 5.50 -19.37
CA LEU A 117 -0.07 6.39 -20.52
C LEU A 117 1.00 6.12 -21.59
N ALA A 118 2.23 5.82 -21.18
CA ALA A 118 3.31 5.51 -22.11
C ALA A 118 3.20 4.08 -22.70
N GLY A 119 2.44 3.19 -22.03
CA GLY A 119 2.31 1.79 -22.41
C GLY A 119 1.19 1.48 -23.40
N SER A 120 0.18 2.34 -23.54
CA SER A 120 -1.00 2.06 -24.37
C SER A 120 -0.93 2.73 -25.74
N ARG A 121 -1.22 1.96 -26.80
CA ARG A 121 -1.14 2.41 -28.20
C ARG A 121 -2.47 2.85 -28.83
N SER A 122 -3.62 2.62 -28.21
CA SER A 122 -4.91 3.07 -28.81
C SER A 122 -6.16 2.98 -27.93
N ALA A 123 -6.21 2.12 -26.90
CA ALA A 123 -7.38 2.01 -26.03
C ALA A 123 -6.98 1.68 -24.59
N TYR A 124 -7.54 2.41 -23.63
CA TYR A 124 -7.33 2.18 -22.21
C TYR A 124 -8.52 1.43 -21.63
N SER A 125 -8.23 0.42 -20.82
CA SER A 125 -9.26 -0.34 -20.11
C SER A 125 -9.72 0.37 -18.84
N ALA A 126 -10.94 0.07 -18.38
CA ALA A 126 -11.41 0.52 -17.08
C ALA A 126 -10.52 0.02 -15.92
N PHE A 127 -9.90 -1.15 -16.07
CA PHE A 127 -8.98 -1.69 -15.07
C PHE A 127 -7.74 -0.81 -14.91
N GLU A 128 -7.08 -0.42 -16.00
CA GLU A 128 -5.88 0.42 -15.97
C GLU A 128 -6.16 1.81 -15.42
N LEU A 129 -7.32 2.38 -15.75
CA LEU A 129 -7.67 3.75 -15.36
C LEU A 129 -8.23 3.84 -13.93
N PHE A 130 -8.99 2.84 -13.46
CA PHE A 130 -9.64 2.88 -12.14
C PHE A 130 -9.13 1.84 -11.16
N CYS A 131 -9.10 0.56 -11.53
CA CYS A 131 -8.74 -0.51 -10.60
C CYS A 131 -7.26 -0.43 -10.22
N LYS A 132 -6.36 -0.16 -11.17
CA LYS A 132 -4.92 -0.12 -10.97
C LYS A 132 -4.47 0.92 -9.93
N PRO A 133 -4.86 2.22 -10.00
CA PRO A 133 -4.50 3.18 -8.96
C PRO A 133 -5.04 2.79 -7.58
N VAL A 134 -6.27 2.26 -7.49
CA VAL A 134 -6.84 1.79 -6.21
C VAL A 134 -6.05 0.60 -5.65
N LEU A 135 -5.71 -0.36 -6.50
CA LEU A 135 -4.99 -1.58 -6.14
C LEU A 135 -3.60 -1.27 -5.60
N TYR A 136 -2.86 -0.38 -6.27
CA TYR A 136 -1.51 -0.01 -5.83
C TYR A 136 -1.55 0.88 -4.59
N THR A 137 -2.54 1.77 -4.42
CA THR A 137 -2.71 2.49 -3.15
C THR A 137 -2.99 1.54 -1.99
N ALA A 138 -3.85 0.53 -2.20
CA ALA A 138 -4.12 -0.51 -1.20
C ALA A 138 -2.85 -1.33 -0.88
N MET A 139 -2.02 -1.63 -1.88
CA MET A 139 -0.72 -2.26 -1.67
C MET A 139 0.19 -1.43 -0.78
N LEU A 140 0.31 -0.14 -1.05
CA LEU A 140 1.17 0.76 -0.28
C LEU A 140 0.64 0.94 1.15
N ALA A 141 -0.67 1.09 1.34
CA ALA A 141 -1.28 1.23 2.65
C ALA A 141 -1.10 -0.04 3.51
N SER A 142 -1.42 -1.22 2.95
CA SER A 142 -1.27 -2.49 3.67
C SER A 142 0.18 -2.83 3.99
N SER A 143 1.11 -2.58 3.05
CA SER A 143 2.55 -2.78 3.29
C SER A 143 3.11 -1.81 4.32
N ALA A 144 2.68 -0.53 4.32
CA ALA A 144 3.10 0.45 5.33
C ALA A 144 2.67 0.07 6.75
N VAL A 145 1.45 -0.45 6.91
CA VAL A 145 0.97 -1.00 8.19
C VAL A 145 1.86 -2.15 8.64
N CYS A 146 2.18 -3.09 7.72
CA CYS A 146 3.05 -4.22 8.04
C CYS A 146 4.47 -3.79 8.41
N VAL A 147 5.08 -2.84 7.68
CA VAL A 147 6.41 -2.29 7.97
C VAL A 147 6.44 -1.61 9.35
N SER A 148 5.39 -0.84 9.68
CA SER A 148 5.28 -0.19 10.99
C SER A 148 5.21 -1.20 12.14
N PHE A 149 4.50 -2.33 11.95
CA PHE A 149 4.44 -3.40 12.94
C PHE A 149 5.73 -4.21 13.03
N LEU A 150 6.40 -4.46 11.90
CA LEU A 150 7.70 -5.13 11.88
C LEU A 150 8.72 -4.32 12.67
N TYR A 151 8.74 -2.99 12.50
CA TYR A 151 9.60 -2.10 13.28
C TYR A 151 9.32 -2.17 14.79
N ARG A 152 8.04 -2.24 15.20
CA ARG A 152 7.66 -2.33 16.61
C ARG A 152 7.88 -3.72 17.24
N THR A 153 7.99 -4.76 16.42
CA THR A 153 8.02 -6.16 16.89
C THR A 153 9.45 -6.70 16.85
N SER A 154 10.22 -6.47 17.92
CA SER A 154 11.64 -6.89 17.96
C SER A 154 11.92 -8.16 18.76
N ALA A 155 10.94 -8.73 19.48
CA ALA A 155 11.20 -9.77 20.48
C ALA A 155 10.57 -11.15 20.21
N ASP A 156 9.62 -11.27 19.28
CA ASP A 156 8.92 -12.54 19.00
C ASP A 156 9.16 -13.00 17.55
N GLU A 157 10.01 -14.02 17.40
CA GLU A 157 10.41 -14.59 16.11
C GLU A 157 9.22 -15.16 15.33
N LYS A 158 8.25 -15.79 16.01
CA LYS A 158 7.07 -16.36 15.34
C LYS A 158 6.22 -15.24 14.75
N ARG A 159 5.99 -14.19 15.54
CA ARG A 159 5.23 -13.01 15.11
C ARG A 159 5.92 -12.27 13.97
N LEU A 160 7.25 -12.14 14.02
CA LEU A 160 8.05 -11.54 12.97
C LEU A 160 7.91 -12.32 11.65
N ARG A 161 8.03 -13.65 11.68
CA ARG A 161 7.82 -14.52 10.51
C ARG A 161 6.41 -14.36 9.93
N THR A 162 5.37 -14.29 10.78
CA THR A 162 4.00 -14.08 10.32
C THR A 162 3.81 -12.71 9.65
N LEU A 163 4.36 -11.64 10.23
CA LEU A 163 4.29 -10.29 9.65
C LEU A 163 5.04 -10.21 8.32
N LEU A 164 6.21 -10.84 8.21
CA LEU A 164 6.97 -10.96 6.97
C LEU A 164 6.18 -11.72 5.89
N ALA A 165 5.61 -12.87 6.22
CA ALA A 165 4.76 -13.62 5.30
C ALA A 165 3.54 -12.81 4.84
N THR A 166 2.95 -12.03 5.75
CA THR A 166 1.81 -11.15 5.47
C THR A 166 2.20 -9.99 4.54
N LEU A 167 3.36 -9.36 4.79
CA LEU A 167 3.92 -8.32 3.93
C LEU A 167 4.16 -8.85 2.51
N ILE A 168 4.81 -10.01 2.39
CA ILE A 168 5.04 -10.68 1.10
C ILE A 168 3.70 -10.94 0.40
N GLY A 169 2.71 -11.49 1.10
CA GLY A 169 1.37 -11.68 0.56
C GLY A 169 0.77 -10.39 0.00
N PHE A 170 0.84 -9.29 0.75
CA PHE A 170 0.29 -8.01 0.30
C PHE A 170 1.01 -7.43 -0.92
N LEU A 171 2.32 -7.60 -1.07
CA LEU A 171 3.04 -7.15 -2.28
C LEU A 171 2.77 -8.03 -3.50
N PHE A 172 2.47 -9.31 -3.31
CA PHE A 172 2.35 -10.29 -4.40
C PHE A 172 0.94 -10.34 -5.02
N VAL A 173 -0.10 -10.04 -4.23
CA VAL A 173 -1.50 -10.09 -4.67
C VAL A 173 -1.86 -9.07 -5.77
N PRO A 174 -1.43 -7.79 -5.71
CA PRO A 174 -1.67 -6.81 -6.76
C PRO A 174 -1.24 -7.28 -8.15
N SER A 175 -0.04 -7.83 -8.24
CA SER A 175 0.52 -8.38 -9.47
C SER A 175 -0.28 -9.57 -9.99
N ALA A 176 -0.88 -10.39 -9.10
CA ALA A 176 -1.68 -11.54 -9.48
C ALA A 176 -3.02 -11.11 -10.08
N ILE A 177 -3.67 -10.11 -9.47
CA ILE A 177 -4.92 -9.53 -9.97
C ILE A 177 -4.69 -8.83 -11.32
N GLU A 178 -3.61 -8.03 -11.44
CA GLU A 178 -3.25 -7.37 -12.70
C GLU A 178 -2.95 -8.39 -13.81
N THR A 179 -2.27 -9.50 -13.48
CA THR A 179 -2.00 -10.56 -14.46
C THR A 179 -3.27 -11.30 -14.88
N ALA A 180 -4.16 -11.60 -13.93
CA ALA A 180 -5.43 -12.26 -14.24
C ALA A 180 -6.27 -11.41 -15.21
N TRP A 181 -6.32 -10.10 -14.98
CA TRP A 181 -6.95 -9.17 -15.91
C TRP A 181 -6.21 -9.15 -17.28
N PHE A 182 -4.87 -9.03 -17.28
CA PHE A 182 -4.07 -8.93 -18.50
C PHE A 182 -4.14 -10.17 -19.41
N VAL A 183 -4.20 -11.37 -18.82
CA VAL A 183 -4.35 -12.64 -19.56
C VAL A 183 -5.79 -12.86 -20.05
N GLY A 184 -6.73 -12.00 -19.64
CA GLY A 184 -8.12 -12.05 -20.11
C GLY A 184 -9.00 -13.01 -19.31
N PHE A 185 -8.70 -13.27 -18.03
CA PHE A 185 -9.62 -14.02 -17.18
C PHE A 185 -10.94 -13.26 -17.00
N SER A 186 -12.03 -14.02 -16.90
CA SER A 186 -13.36 -13.46 -16.65
C SER A 186 -13.37 -12.59 -15.39
N PHE A 187 -14.17 -11.52 -15.39
CA PHE A 187 -14.25 -10.59 -14.28
C PHE A 187 -14.60 -11.28 -12.95
N PHE A 188 -15.40 -12.35 -12.99
CA PHE A 188 -15.73 -13.15 -11.81
C PHE A 188 -14.51 -13.80 -11.15
N ALA A 189 -13.43 -14.03 -11.89
CA ALA A 189 -12.23 -14.69 -11.38
C ALA A 189 -11.30 -13.77 -10.59
N TRP A 190 -11.27 -12.47 -10.89
CA TRP A 190 -10.33 -11.52 -10.26
C TRP A 190 -11.01 -10.40 -9.46
N LEU A 191 -12.26 -10.01 -9.81
CA LEU A 191 -12.98 -8.94 -9.13
C LEU A 191 -13.25 -9.22 -7.65
N PRO A 192 -13.64 -10.44 -7.21
CA PRO A 192 -13.85 -10.71 -5.78
C PRO A 192 -12.56 -10.54 -4.98
N PHE A 193 -11.42 -10.99 -5.52
CA PHE A 193 -10.12 -10.82 -4.89
C PHE A 193 -9.69 -9.35 -4.82
N PHE A 194 -9.97 -8.57 -5.86
CA PHE A 194 -9.76 -7.12 -5.85
C PHE A 194 -10.57 -6.45 -4.73
N VAL A 195 -11.88 -6.70 -4.65
CA VAL A 195 -12.75 -6.09 -3.64
C VAL A 195 -12.33 -6.50 -2.24
N LEU A 196 -12.04 -7.78 -2.03
CA LEU A 196 -11.61 -8.31 -0.73
C LEU A 196 -10.28 -7.69 -0.29
N TYR A 197 -9.32 -7.56 -1.21
CA TYR A 197 -8.01 -6.96 -0.95
C TYR A 197 -8.14 -5.49 -0.57
N VAL A 198 -8.90 -4.72 -1.33
CA VAL A 198 -9.15 -3.29 -1.04
C VAL A 198 -9.86 -3.12 0.29
N PHE A 199 -10.85 -3.97 0.59
CA PHE A 199 -11.56 -3.95 1.87
C PHE A 199 -10.62 -4.21 3.05
N PHE A 200 -9.82 -5.27 3.01
CA PHE A 200 -8.85 -5.57 4.07
C PHE A 200 -7.80 -4.47 4.23
N SER A 201 -7.30 -3.92 3.11
CA SER A 201 -6.37 -2.80 3.16
C SER A 201 -6.99 -1.56 3.80
N ALA A 202 -8.24 -1.22 3.45
CA ALA A 202 -8.95 -0.07 4.02
C ALA A 202 -9.18 -0.26 5.53
N CYS A 203 -9.63 -1.45 5.95
CA CYS A 203 -9.78 -1.77 7.37
C CYS A 203 -8.46 -1.67 8.13
N GLY A 204 -7.35 -2.16 7.56
CA GLY A 204 -6.02 -2.06 8.15
C GLY A 204 -5.55 -0.60 8.29
N ALA A 205 -5.72 0.19 7.23
CA ALA A 205 -5.33 1.61 7.22
C ALA A 205 -6.14 2.46 8.22
N VAL A 206 -7.46 2.25 8.30
CA VAL A 206 -8.33 2.96 9.25
C VAL A 206 -7.94 2.63 10.70
N ARG A 207 -7.65 1.36 11.02
CA ARG A 207 -7.19 0.97 12.36
C ARG A 207 -5.83 1.56 12.71
N PHE A 208 -4.93 1.63 11.72
CA PHE A 208 -3.62 2.27 11.88
C PHE A 208 -3.71 3.76 12.17
N LEU A 209 -4.61 4.47 11.47
CA LEU A 209 -4.85 5.89 11.70
C LEU A 209 -5.49 6.17 13.07
N HIS A 210 -6.39 5.31 13.56
CA HIS A 210 -7.05 5.49 14.86
C HIS A 210 -6.19 5.03 16.07
N GLY A 211 -5.07 4.35 15.85
CA GLY A 211 -4.23 3.82 16.93
C GLY A 211 -4.87 2.68 17.73
N ASP A 212 -6.01 2.14 17.26
CA ASP A 212 -6.80 1.09 17.92
C ASP A 212 -6.19 -0.31 17.71
N PHE A 213 -4.96 -0.50 18.17
CA PHE A 213 -4.33 -1.81 18.17
C PHE A 213 -4.02 -2.27 19.59
N PRO A 214 -4.82 -3.20 20.16
CA PRO A 214 -4.35 -3.96 21.31
C PRO A 214 -3.12 -4.75 20.87
N GLU A 215 -1.97 -4.48 21.48
CA GLU A 215 -0.65 -5.03 21.13
C GLU A 215 -0.57 -6.58 21.09
N LYS A 216 -1.62 -7.27 21.54
CA LYS A 216 -1.66 -8.71 21.81
C LYS A 216 -2.41 -9.58 20.78
N THR A 217 -3.07 -9.04 19.75
CA THR A 217 -3.86 -9.90 18.82
C THR A 217 -3.54 -9.69 17.34
N VAL A 218 -3.15 -10.79 16.70
CA VAL A 218 -2.85 -10.93 15.25
C VAL A 218 -4.13 -10.83 14.38
N SER A 219 -5.30 -10.59 14.97
CA SER A 219 -6.56 -10.33 14.27
C SER A 219 -6.61 -8.91 13.70
N ILE A 220 -5.60 -8.54 12.90
CA ILE A 220 -5.38 -7.19 12.37
C ILE A 220 -6.45 -6.82 11.34
N PHE A 221 -7.05 -7.82 10.67
CA PHE A 221 -7.93 -7.62 9.49
C PHE A 221 -9.37 -8.10 9.65
N LEU A 222 -9.75 -8.64 10.82
CA LEU A 222 -11.14 -9.10 11.05
C LEU A 222 -11.95 -8.05 11.81
N PRO A 223 -13.24 -7.86 11.49
CA PRO A 223 -14.14 -7.03 12.30
C PRO A 223 -14.16 -7.55 13.74
N LYS A 224 -14.28 -6.63 14.70
CA LYS A 224 -14.32 -6.95 16.13
C LYS A 224 -15.43 -7.98 16.35
N LYS A 225 -15.10 -9.18 16.84
CA LYS A 225 -16.11 -10.04 17.45
C LYS A 225 -16.64 -9.26 18.65
N SER A 226 -17.89 -8.84 18.59
CA SER A 226 -18.60 -8.35 19.77
C SER A 226 -18.65 -9.51 20.75
N SER A 227 -17.72 -9.54 21.71
CA SER A 227 -17.94 -10.26 22.94
C SER A 227 -19.13 -9.59 23.60
N VAL A 228 -20.31 -10.18 23.42
CA VAL A 228 -21.48 -9.94 24.24
C VAL A 228 -21.02 -10.22 25.67
N THR A 229 -20.78 -9.16 26.43
CA THR A 229 -20.56 -9.26 27.86
C THR A 229 -21.90 -9.63 28.47
N THR A 230 -22.14 -10.93 28.64
CA THR A 230 -23.24 -11.42 29.46
C THR A 230 -22.91 -11.00 30.89
N ILE A 231 -23.55 -9.93 31.35
CA ILE A 231 -23.52 -9.49 32.73
C ILE A 231 -24.20 -10.59 33.53
N VAL A 232 -23.43 -11.33 34.33
CA VAL A 232 -23.96 -12.22 35.37
C VAL A 232 -23.25 -11.87 36.67
N GLY A 233 -24.02 -11.21 37.56
CA GLY A 233 -23.99 -11.46 39.00
C GLY A 233 -22.85 -10.85 39.83
N GLY A 234 -23.20 -9.83 40.62
CA GLY A 234 -22.82 -9.71 42.04
C GLY A 234 -21.33 -9.54 42.38
N ASP A 235 -20.90 -8.31 42.64
CA ASP A 235 -20.94 -7.79 44.01
C ASP A 235 -20.47 -6.33 44.06
N LEU A 236 -21.38 -5.49 44.55
CA LEU A 236 -21.09 -4.13 44.99
C LEU A 236 -20.14 -4.20 46.18
N CYS A 237 -18.91 -3.71 46.05
CA CYS A 237 -18.18 -3.19 47.21
C CYS A 237 -17.78 -1.75 46.97
N VAL A 238 -18.61 -0.88 47.54
CA VAL A 238 -18.42 0.55 47.70
C VAL A 238 -17.33 0.78 48.75
N ARG A 239 -16.31 1.60 48.44
CA ARG A 239 -15.80 2.57 49.43
C ARG A 239 -15.13 3.78 48.77
N PHE A 240 -15.85 4.89 48.91
CA PHE A 240 -15.41 6.27 48.82
C PHE A 240 -14.09 6.54 49.54
N GLY A 241 -13.34 7.56 49.09
CA GLY A 241 -12.46 8.28 50.02
C GLY A 241 -11.28 9.05 49.44
N ARG A 242 -11.58 10.16 48.77
CA ARG A 242 -10.71 11.33 48.56
C ARG A 242 -10.01 11.73 49.87
N HIS A 243 -8.69 11.98 49.88
CA HIS A 243 -8.09 13.24 50.39
C HIS A 243 -6.56 13.27 50.28
N ARG A 244 -6.08 14.47 49.93
CA ARG A 244 -4.69 14.97 49.96
C ARG A 244 -3.97 14.65 51.28
N LYS A 245 -2.67 14.37 51.19
CA LYS A 245 -1.59 15.28 51.61
C LYS A 245 -0.37 15.01 50.76
#